data_AF-A0A8J3C6U4-F1
#
_entry.id   AF-A0A8J3C6U4-F1
#
_cell.length_a   1.000
_cell.length_b   1.000
_cell.length_c   1.000
_cell.angle_alpha   90.00
_cell.angle_beta   90.00
_cell.angle_gamma   90.00
#
_symmetry.space_group_name_H-M   'P 1'
#
loop_
_entity.id
_entity.type
_entity.pdbx_description
1 polymer ?
#
loop_
_entity_poly.entity_id
_entity_poly.type
_entity_poly.pdbx_seq_one_letter_code
_entity_poly.pdbx_strand_id
1 'polypeptide(L)' 'MATIQIKDVPEEVAETFRRRAAAAGQSLQSYMRQYLITEAGRRTKSEIMQAIRDTLERHPTPGSTTEQTIADLRELRGE' A
#
# COMPACT_ATOMS: atom_id res chain seq x y z
N MET A 1 6.83 17.30 12.45
CA MET A 1 5.55 16.76 12.93
C MET A 1 4.45 17.60 12.31
N ALA A 2 3.47 16.98 11.64
CA ALA A 2 2.35 17.69 11.02
C ALA A 2 1.08 17.46 11.85
N THR A 3 0.30 18.52 12.07
CA THR A 3 -1.01 18.44 12.73
C THR A 3 -2.10 18.46 11.66
N ILE A 4 -2.97 17.46 11.67
CA ILE A 4 -4.11 17.38 10.76
C ILE A 4 -5.38 17.62 11.57
N GLN A 5 -6.15 18.64 11.19
CA GLN A 5 -7.48 18.89 11.72
C GLN A 5 -8.52 18.48 10.67
N ILE A 6 -9.43 17.58 11.04
CA ILE A 6 -10.55 17.17 10.20
C ILE A 6 -11.79 17.88 10.72
N LYS A 7 -12.42 18.69 9.87
CA LYS A 7 -13.62 19.46 10.21
C LYS A 7 -14.87 18.73 9.71
N ASP A 8 -16.00 19.07 10.30
CA ASP A 8 -17.33 18.65 9.84
C ASP A 8 -17.50 17.12 9.74
N VAL A 9 -16.87 16.39 10.66
CA VAL A 9 -17.06 14.93 10.77
C VAL A 9 -18.43 14.67 11.38
N PRO A 10 -19.31 13.90 10.72
CA PRO A 10 -20.60 13.53 11.30
C PRO A 10 -20.44 12.82 12.65
N GLU A 11 -21.32 13.13 13.60
CA GLU A 11 -21.20 12.65 14.98
C GLU A 11 -21.21 11.12 15.05
N GLU A 12 -22.04 10.47 14.23
CA GLU A 12 -22.13 9.01 14.15
C GLU A 12 -20.83 8.35 13.67
N VAL A 13 -20.08 9.03 12.80
CA VAL A 13 -18.78 8.58 12.30
C VAL A 13 -17.74 8.73 13.40
N ALA A 14 -17.69 9.89 14.05
CA ALA A 14 -16.77 10.16 15.15
C ALA A 14 -16.98 9.17 16.31
N GLU A 15 -18.24 8.86 16.63
CA GLU A 15 -18.59 7.90 17.68
C GLU A 15 -18.18 6.47 17.31
N THR A 16 -18.31 6.08 16.04
CA THR A 16 -17.81 4.77 15.56
C THR A 16 -16.32 4.61 15.80
N PHE A 17 -15.53 5.64 15.51
CA PHE A 17 -14.09 5.62 15.76
C PHE A 17 -13.74 5.68 17.25
N ARG A 18 -14.49 6.42 18.06
CA ARG A 18 -14.34 6.41 19.53
C ARG A 18 -14.52 5.02 20.12
N ARG A 19 -15.59 4.30 19.75
CA ARG A 19 -15.82 2.93 20.20
C ARG A 19 -14.70 1.99 19.79
N ARG A 20 -14.22 2.08 18.55
CA ARG A 20 -13.10 1.26 18.06
C ARG A 20 -11.80 1.56 18.80
N ALA A 21 -11.51 2.84 19.05
CA ALA A 21 -10.34 3.25 19.82
C ALA A 21 -10.40 2.71 21.26
N ALA A 22 -11.56 2.84 21.92
CA ALA A 22 -11.79 2.30 23.26
C ALA A 22 -11.62 0.77 23.31
N ALA A 23 -12.18 0.05 22.33
CA ALA A 23 -12.02 -1.40 22.20
C ALA A 23 -10.56 -1.83 22.00
N ALA A 24 -9.75 -0.99 21.36
CA ALA A 24 -8.31 -1.19 21.19
C ALA A 24 -7.46 -0.70 22.39
N GLY A 25 -8.08 -0.13 23.44
CA GLY A 25 -7.37 0.45 24.58
C GLY A 25 -6.55 1.70 24.21
N GLN A 26 -6.93 2.40 23.15
CA GLN A 26 -6.21 3.56 22.62
C GLN A 26 -7.03 4.84 22.75
N SER A 27 -6.35 5.99 22.89
CA SER A 27 -7.01 7.28 22.66
C SER A 27 -7.43 7.42 21.20
N LEU A 28 -8.49 8.20 20.94
CA LEU A 28 -8.95 8.44 19.57
C LEU A 28 -7.83 9.00 18.68
N GLN A 29 -7.02 9.93 19.18
CA GLN A 29 -5.90 10.47 18.40
C GLN A 29 -4.86 9.41 18.03
N SER A 30 -4.47 8.55 18.96
CA SER A 30 -3.51 7.47 18.70
C SER A 30 -4.06 6.46 17.70
N TYR A 31 -5.33 6.08 17.85
CA TYR A 31 -6.02 5.19 16.92
C TYR A 31 -6.07 5.77 15.50
N MET A 32 -6.51 7.02 15.36
CA MET A 32 -6.61 7.69 14.06
C MET A 32 -5.24 7.90 13.41
N ARG A 33 -4.20 8.21 14.18
CA ARG A 33 -2.83 8.29 13.67
C ARG A 33 -2.39 6.96 13.07
N GLN A 34 -2.61 5.86 13.79
CA GLN A 34 -2.22 4.53 13.31
C GLN A 34 -3.05 4.11 12.09
N TYR A 35 -4.34 4.43 12.08
CA TYR A 35 -5.21 4.24 10.93
C TYR A 35 -4.69 4.97 9.70
N LEU A 36 -4.35 6.26 9.81
CA LEU A 36 -3.81 7.07 8.71
C LEU A 36 -2.45 6.56 8.21
N ILE A 37 -1.55 6.15 9.11
CA ILE A 37 -0.26 5.56 8.71
C ILE A 37 -0.48 4.26 7.91
N THR A 38 -1.39 3.42 8.40
CA THR A 38 -1.72 2.15 7.74
C THR A 38 -2.35 2.39 6.38
N GLU A 39 -3.30 3.32 6.31
CA GLU A 39 -4.01 3.63 5.08
C GLU A 39 -3.11 4.31 4.05
N ALA A 40 -2.23 5.23 4.46
CA ALA A 40 -1.23 5.83 3.58
C ALA A 40 -0.19 4.82 3.06
N GLY A 41 0.07 3.74 3.82
CA GLY A 41 0.94 2.65 3.38
C GLY A 41 0.29 1.76 2.30
N ARG A 42 -1.04 1.82 2.12
CA ARG A 42 -1.75 1.05 1.11
C ARG A 42 -1.78 1.85 -0.19
N ARG A 43 -1.02 1.41 -1.19
CA ARG A 43 -1.19 1.91 -2.55
C ARG A 43 -2.59 1.56 -3.04
N THR A 44 -3.28 2.54 -3.62
CA THR A 44 -4.51 2.30 -4.35
C THR A 44 -4.22 1.44 -5.57
N LYS A 45 -5.24 0.72 -6.09
CA LYS A 45 -5.09 -0.04 -7.34
C LYS A 45 -4.59 0.84 -8.49
N SER A 46 -5.06 2.09 -8.55
CA SER A 46 -4.63 3.06 -9.55
C SER A 46 -3.14 3.38 -9.41
N GLU A 47 -2.67 3.65 -8.20
CA GLU A 47 -1.24 3.93 -7.94
C GLU A 47 -0.36 2.72 -8.23
N ILE A 48 -0.83 1.51 -7.96
CA ILE A 48 -0.11 0.27 -8.33
C ILE A 48 -0.02 0.15 -9.85
N MET A 49 -1.13 0.34 -10.57
CA MET A 49 -1.15 0.26 -12.03
C MET A 49 -0.28 1.35 -12.67
N GLN A 50 -0.29 2.56 -12.11
CA GLN A 50 0.59 3.64 -12.51
C GLN A 50 2.06 3.25 -12.29
N ALA A 51 2.40 2.73 -11.11
CA ALA A 51 3.76 2.29 -10.81
C ALA A 51 4.23 1.15 -11.73
N ILE A 52 3.35 0.20 -12.08
CA ILE A 52 3.63 -0.87 -13.06
C ILE A 52 3.90 -0.25 -14.43
N ARG A 53 3.05 0.66 -14.88
CA ARG A 53 3.21 1.33 -16.18
C ARG A 53 4.52 2.10 -16.25
N ASP A 54 4.82 2.91 -15.25
CA ASP A 54 6.07 3.67 -15.20
C ASP A 54 7.30 2.74 -15.20
N THR A 55 7.20 1.56 -14.57
CA THR A 55 8.28 0.57 -14.55
C THR A 55 8.48 -0.06 -15.93
N LEU A 56 7.39 -0.40 -16.63
CA LEU A 56 7.43 -0.93 -17.99
C LEU A 56 7.94 0.10 -19.00
N GLU A 57 7.59 1.38 -18.83
CA GLU A 57 8.09 2.47 -19.68
C GLU A 57 9.59 2.71 -19.46
N ARG A 58 10.07 2.62 -18.21
CA ARG A 58 11.50 2.74 -17.88
C ARG A 58 12.33 1.54 -18.33
N HIS A 59 11.71 0.37 -18.45
CA HIS A 59 12.35 -0.88 -18.88
C HIS A 59 11.55 -1.51 -20.03
N PRO A 60 11.69 -0.98 -21.26
CA PRO A 60 10.92 -1.44 -22.42
C PRO A 60 11.39 -2.79 -22.98
N THR A 61 12.44 -3.38 -22.40
CA THR A 61 12.88 -4.73 -22.77
C THR A 61 11.76 -5.73 -22.48
N PRO A 62 11.39 -6.59 -23.45
CA PRO A 62 10.48 -7.69 -23.19
C PRO A 62 10.96 -8.46 -21.97
N GLY A 63 10.05 -8.76 -21.04
CA GLY A 63 10.35 -9.67 -19.94
C GLY A 63 10.88 -11.00 -20.50
N SER A 64 11.71 -11.68 -19.72
CA SER A 64 12.25 -12.99 -20.10
C SER A 64 11.11 -13.94 -20.47
N THR A 65 11.19 -14.56 -21.64
CA THR A 65 10.22 -15.60 -22.01
C THR A 65 10.41 -16.84 -21.14
N THR A 66 9.40 -17.70 -21.10
CA THR A 66 9.50 -18.99 -20.42
C THR A 66 10.67 -19.80 -20.96
N GLU A 67 10.88 -19.78 -22.28
CA GLU A 67 11.99 -20.47 -22.94
C GLU A 67 13.35 -19.91 -22.52
N GLN A 68 13.50 -18.57 -22.44
CA GLN A 68 14.73 -17.93 -21.99
C GLN A 68 15.02 -18.25 -20.52
N THR A 69 14.00 -18.19 -19.67
CA THR A 69 14.14 -18.54 -18.24
C THR A 69 14.57 -20.00 -18.06
N ILE A 70 14.01 -20.92 -18.86
CA ILE A 70 14.40 -22.34 -18.83
C ILE A 70 15.83 -22.53 -19.35
N ALA A 71 16.23 -21.80 -20.39
CA ALA A 71 17.59 -21.85 -20.92
C ALA A 71 18.62 -21.35 -19.87
N ASP A 72 18.37 -20.20 -19.25
CA ASP A 72 19.23 -19.63 -18.21
C ASP A 72 19.36 -20.57 -17.00
N LEU A 73 18.28 -21.24 -16.61
CA LEU A 73 18.29 -22.23 -15.52
C LEU A 73 19.10 -23.48 -15.84
N ARG A 74 19.11 -23.94 -17.11
CA ARG A 74 19.94 -25.08 -17.56
C ARG A 74 21.41 -24.71 -17.59
N GLU A 75 21.74 -23.53 -18.09
CA GLU A 75 23.10 -23.00 -18.11
C GLU A 75 23.68 -22.89 -16.68
N LEU A 76 22.89 -22.38 -15.72
CA LEU A 76 23.28 -22.34 -14.30
C LEU A 76 23.49 -23.74 -13.68
N ARG A 77 22.82 -24.77 -14.21
CA ARG A 77 23.01 -26.17 -13.79
C ARG A 77 24.19 -26.86 -14.47
N GLY A 78 24.76 -26.26 -15.52
CA GLY A 78 25.84 -26.85 -16.31
C GLY A 78 25.39 -27.97 -17.25
N GLU A 79 24.12 -27.96 -17.68
CA GLU A 79 23.52 -28.89 -18.66
C GLU A 79 23.54 -28.34 -20.10
#